data_AF-A0A933S831-F1
#
_entry.id   AF-A0A933S831-F1
#
_cell.length_a   1.000
_cell.length_b   1.000
_cell.length_c   1.000
_cell.angle_alpha   90.00
_cell.angle_beta   90.00
_cell.angle_gamma   90.00
#
_symmetry.space_group_name_H-M   'P 1'
#
loop_
_entity.id
_entity.type
_entity.pdbx_description
1 polymer ?
#
loop_
_entity_poly.entity_id
_entity_poly.type
_entity_poly.pdbx_seq_one_letter_code
_entity_poly.pdbx_strand_id
1 'polypeptide(L)'
;MYFAFKFFFTLFIIGLGVLFFYYKQGPYEVKEVCFGDVCPDNGGTFLVYKKQYSKEECESIGAKPIVGIGWSEVYAGCSPDNFFSRFADAIYELRK
;
A
#
# COMPACT_ATOMS: atom_id res chain seq x y z
N MET A 1 -9.90 9.57 40.84
CA MET A 1 -9.85 8.45 39.87
C MET A 1 -10.55 8.77 38.54
N TYR A 2 -11.76 9.35 38.54
CA TYR A 2 -12.50 9.71 37.31
C TYR A 2 -11.80 10.72 36.37
N PHE A 3 -11.05 11.67 36.93
CA PHE A 3 -10.40 12.73 36.15
C PHE A 3 -9.23 12.19 35.30
N ALA A 4 -8.41 11.30 35.88
CA ALA A 4 -7.31 10.65 35.17
C ALA A 4 -7.82 9.77 34.02
N PHE A 5 -8.90 9.01 34.23
CA PHE A 5 -9.49 8.17 33.19
C PHE A 5 -9.99 8.98 31.98
N LYS A 6 -10.68 10.11 32.21
CA LYS A 6 -11.10 11.00 31.12
C LYS A 6 -9.92 11.56 30.34
N PHE A 7 -8.84 11.95 31.03
CA PHE A 7 -7.63 12.47 30.39
C PHE A 7 -6.96 11.43 29.48
N PHE A 8 -6.78 10.20 29.96
CA PHE A 8 -6.21 9.12 29.14
C PHE A 8 -7.11 8.74 27.97
N PHE A 9 -8.43 8.71 28.17
CA PHE A 9 -9.39 8.43 27.11
C PHE A 9 -9.38 9.51 26.00
N THR A 10 -9.31 10.79 26.38
CA THR A 10 -9.18 11.89 25.41
C THR A 10 -7.87 11.81 24.63
N LEU A 11 -6.75 11.53 25.30
CA LEU A 11 -5.47 11.32 24.61
C LEU A 11 -5.50 10.12 23.66
N PHE A 12 -6.16 9.03 24.04
CA PHE A 12 -6.33 7.87 23.17
C PHE A 12 -7.12 8.20 21.91
N ILE A 13 -8.23 8.94 22.01
CA ILE A 13 -9.01 9.38 20.84
C ILE A 13 -8.19 10.30 19.94
N ILE A 14 -7.45 11.26 20.51
CA ILE A 14 -6.58 12.15 19.73
C ILE A 14 -5.50 11.33 19.01
N GLY A 15 -4.89 10.37 19.70
CA GLY A 15 -3.90 9.46 19.12
C GLY A 15 -4.46 8.67 17.93
N LEU A 16 -5.67 8.12 18.06
CA LEU A 16 -6.37 7.44 16.95
C LEU A 16 -6.67 8.40 15.79
N GLY A 17 -7.07 9.64 16.09
CA GLY A 17 -7.32 10.66 15.07
C GLY A 17 -6.08 11.03 14.27
N VAL A 18 -4.94 11.24 14.94
CA VAL A 18 -3.65 11.51 14.30
C VAL A 18 -3.19 10.32 13.47
N LEU A 19 -3.33 9.10 14.00
CA LEU A 19 -2.99 7.87 13.29
C LEU A 19 -3.82 7.73 12.01
N PHE A 20 -5.15 7.91 12.11
CA PHE A 20 -6.06 7.84 10.97
C PHE A 20 -5.73 8.90 9.90
N PHE A 21 -5.47 10.14 10.31
CA PHE A 21 -5.08 11.22 9.40
C PHE A 21 -3.78 10.90 8.67
N TYR A 22 -2.78 10.38 9.39
CA TYR A 22 -1.49 9.98 8.81
C TYR A 22 -1.65 8.85 7.79
N TYR A 23 -2.49 7.83 8.07
CA TYR A 23 -2.78 6.77 7.11
C TYR A 23 -3.52 7.30 5.87
N LYS A 24 -4.49 8.20 6.03
CA LYS A 24 -5.24 8.79 4.91
C LYS A 24 -4.37 9.66 4.02
N GLN A 25 -3.48 10.47 4.61
CA GLN A 25 -2.55 11.34 3.89
C GLN A 25 -1.23 10.66 3.50
N GLY A 26 -1.01 9.42 3.94
CA GLY A 26 0.18 8.66 3.60
C GLY A 26 0.38 8.56 2.09
N PRO A 27 1.62 8.43 1.62
CA PRO A 27 1.94 8.44 0.20
C PRO A 27 1.57 7.14 -0.51
N TYR A 28 0.95 6.19 0.19
CA TYR A 28 0.65 4.84 -0.27
C TYR A 28 -0.86 4.55 -0.28
N GLU A 29 -1.28 3.65 -1.14
CA GLU A 29 -2.61 3.06 -1.19
C GLU A 29 -2.52 1.57 -1.54
N VAL A 30 -3.44 0.76 -1.04
CA VAL A 30 -3.54 -0.65 -1.43
C VAL A 30 -4.37 -0.72 -2.70
N LYS A 31 -3.82 -1.33 -3.76
CA LYS A 31 -4.46 -1.42 -5.07
C LYS A 31 -4.37 -2.84 -5.60
N GLU A 32 -5.49 -3.34 -6.11
CA GLU A 32 -5.52 -4.56 -6.89
C GLU A 32 -5.11 -4.23 -8.34
N VAL A 33 -4.12 -4.96 -8.84
CA VAL A 33 -3.55 -4.79 -10.17
C VAL A 33 -3.73 -6.09 -10.94
N CYS A 34 -4.34 -5.99 -12.12
CA CYS A 34 -4.60 -7.11 -13.02
C CYS A 34 -3.86 -6.89 -14.34
N PHE A 35 -3.15 -7.90 -14.83
CA PHE A 35 -2.52 -7.90 -16.14
C PHE A 35 -3.31 -8.79 -17.10
N GLY A 36 -3.99 -8.18 -18.07
CA GLY A 36 -4.89 -8.88 -19.00
C GLY A 36 -6.23 -9.27 -18.39
N ASP A 37 -6.90 -10.26 -18.99
CA ASP A 37 -8.27 -10.66 -18.63
C ASP A 37 -8.32 -11.69 -17.48
N VAL A 38 -7.17 -12.10 -16.94
CA VAL A 38 -7.07 -13.16 -15.91
C VAL A 38 -6.56 -12.58 -14.60
N CYS A 39 -7.50 -12.21 -13.72
CA CYS A 39 -7.22 -11.78 -12.36
C CYS A 39 -7.89 -12.76 -11.38
N PRO A 40 -7.21 -13.29 -10.35
CA PRO A 40 -5.90 -12.88 -9.80
C PRO A 40 -4.68 -13.69 -10.28
N ASP A 41 -4.78 -14.49 -11.36
CA ASP A 41 -3.65 -15.34 -11.78
C ASP A 41 -2.49 -14.58 -12.40
N ASN A 42 -2.77 -13.52 -13.15
CA ASN A 42 -1.77 -12.60 -13.69
C ASN A 42 -1.87 -11.23 -13.00
N GLY A 43 -2.02 -11.20 -11.68
CA GLY A 43 -2.21 -9.97 -10.93
C GLY A 43 -1.90 -10.12 -9.45
N GLY A 44 -2.24 -9.10 -8.68
CA GLY A 44 -2.06 -9.13 -7.23
C GLY A 44 -2.58 -7.88 -6.53
N THR A 45 -2.63 -7.95 -5.20
CA THR A 45 -2.83 -6.75 -4.39
C THR A 45 -1.47 -6.22 -3.95
N PHE A 46 -1.21 -4.97 -4.27
CA PHE A 46 0.05 -4.30 -3.98
C PHE A 46 -0.19 -3.04 -3.15
N LEU A 47 0.80 -2.69 -2.33
CA LEU A 47 0.90 -1.33 -1.78
C LEU A 47 1.55 -0.45 -2.86
N VAL A 48 0.87 0.60 -3.32
CA VAL A 48 1.31 1.45 -4.43
C VAL A 48 1.48 2.89 -3.97
N TYR A 49 2.49 3.59 -4.47
CA TYR A 49 2.58 5.04 -4.30
C TYR A 49 1.40 5.73 -4.98
N LYS A 50 0.72 6.63 -4.26
CA LYS A 50 -0.31 7.52 -4.83
C LYS A 50 0.26 8.46 -5.88
N LYS A 51 1.53 8.84 -5.71
CA LYS A 51 2.27 9.60 -6.73
C LYS A 51 2.59 8.66 -7.89
N GLN A 52 2.25 9.11 -9.10
CA GLN A 52 2.63 8.41 -10.32
C GLN A 52 4.13 8.63 -10.56
N TYR A 53 4.87 7.54 -10.56
CA TYR A 53 6.28 7.49 -10.95
C TYR A 53 6.37 6.78 -12.30
N SER A 54 7.33 7.16 -13.14
CA SER A 54 7.73 6.29 -14.25
C SER A 54 8.39 5.01 -13.72
N LYS A 55 8.57 4.01 -14.59
CA LYS A 55 9.27 2.78 -14.25
C LYS A 55 10.71 3.09 -13.78
N GLU A 56 11.40 3.96 -14.51
CA GLU A 56 12.77 4.39 -14.23
C GLU A 56 12.85 5.20 -12.93
N GLU A 57 11.90 6.10 -12.71
CA GLU A 57 11.84 6.87 -11.45
C GLU A 57 11.62 5.95 -10.25
N CYS A 58 10.74 4.96 -10.38
CA CYS A 58 10.46 3.98 -9.34
C CYS A 58 11.73 3.21 -8.93
N GLU A 59 12.49 2.75 -9.92
CA GLU A 59 13.77 2.07 -9.67
C GLU A 59 14.81 3.03 -9.06
N SER A 60 14.84 4.30 -9.50
CA SER A 60 15.78 5.30 -9.00
C SER A 60 15.60 5.65 -7.52
N ILE A 61 14.37 5.52 -6.99
CA ILE A 61 14.07 5.73 -5.57
C ILE A 61 14.19 4.44 -4.74
N GLY A 62 14.70 3.35 -5.33
CA GLY A 62 14.86 2.06 -4.67
C GLY A 62 13.53 1.33 -4.41
N ALA A 63 12.48 1.70 -5.13
CA ALA A 63 11.18 1.06 -5.07
C ALA A 63 11.04 -0.02 -6.17
N LYS A 64 10.02 -0.86 -6.04
CA LYS A 64 9.76 -1.99 -6.94
C LYS A 64 8.71 -1.60 -7.99
N PRO A 65 9.06 -1.56 -9.29
CA PRO A 65 8.06 -1.36 -10.33
C PRO A 65 7.13 -2.58 -10.40
N ILE A 66 5.82 -2.32 -10.44
CA ILE A 66 4.80 -3.36 -10.60
C ILE A 66 4.61 -3.55 -12.11
N VAL A 67 5.23 -4.61 -12.63
CA VAL A 67 5.17 -5.00 -14.04
C VAL A 67 4.56 -6.39 -14.16
N GLY A 68 3.86 -6.62 -15.26
CA GLY A 68 3.29 -7.93 -15.57
C GLY A 68 3.01 -8.07 -17.05
N ILE A 69 2.53 -9.27 -17.44
CA ILE A 69 2.37 -9.68 -18.83
C ILE A 69 0.88 -9.78 -19.14
N GLY A 70 0.42 -8.93 -20.06
CA GLY A 70 -0.87 -9.09 -20.75
C GLY A 70 -0.61 -9.55 -22.19
N TRP A 71 -0.88 -8.66 -23.14
CA TRP A 71 -0.47 -8.82 -24.56
C TRP A 71 0.97 -8.36 -24.81
N SER A 72 1.49 -7.48 -23.95
CA SER A 72 2.87 -7.03 -23.85
C SER A 72 3.21 -6.80 -22.38
N GLU A 73 4.46 -6.45 -22.05
CA GLU A 73 4.81 -5.96 -20.71
C GLU A 73 4.03 -4.67 -20.43
N VAL A 74 3.37 -4.60 -19.27
CA VAL A 74 2.60 -3.42 -18.82
C VAL A 74 3.12 -2.98 -17.46
N TYR A 75 3.33 -1.68 -17.30
CA TYR A 75 3.65 -1.05 -16.03
C TYR A 75 2.37 -0.55 -15.35
N ALA A 76 2.13 -0.97 -14.11
CA ALA A 76 0.90 -0.67 -13.39
C ALA A 76 1.09 0.21 -12.15
N GLY A 77 2.33 0.54 -11.79
CA GLY A 77 2.64 1.48 -10.72
C GLY A 77 3.94 1.15 -9.99
N CYS A 78 4.21 1.93 -8.95
CA CYS A 78 5.41 1.80 -8.13
C CYS A 78 5.02 1.33 -6.72
N SER A 79 5.59 0.21 -6.27
CA SER A 79 5.43 -0.30 -4.90
C SER A 79 6.67 0.02 -4.08
N PRO A 80 6.57 0.54 -2.85
CA PRO A 80 7.75 0.66 -2.00
C PRO A 80 8.35 -0.74 -1.76
N ASP A 81 9.67 -0.88 -1.73
CA ASP A 81 10.28 -2.14 -1.26
C ASP A 81 10.59 -2.02 0.24
N ASN A 82 9.57 -2.26 1.08
CA ASN A 82 9.70 -2.21 2.53
C ASN A 82 8.94 -3.35 3.20
N PHE A 83 9.10 -3.48 4.52
CA PHE A 83 8.44 -4.54 5.28
C PHE A 83 6.91 -4.55 5.09
N PHE A 84 6.28 -3.37 5.02
CA PHE A 84 4.83 -3.25 4.90
C PHE A 84 4.30 -3.68 3.54
N SER A 85 5.00 -3.37 2.44
CA SER A 85 4.60 -3.86 1.11
C SER A 85 4.75 -5.37 1.01
N ARG A 86 5.88 -5.93 1.49
CA ARG A 86 6.09 -7.39 1.52
C ARG A 86 5.04 -8.12 2.36
N PHE A 87 4.62 -7.51 3.47
CA PHE A 87 3.56 -8.05 4.31
C PHE A 87 2.18 -7.98 3.63
N ALA A 88 1.88 -6.88 2.91
CA ALA A 88 0.66 -6.77 2.12
C ALA A 88 0.59 -7.82 1.00
N ASP A 89 1.69 -8.03 0.29
CA ASP A 89 1.83 -9.06 -0.75
C ASP A 89 1.60 -10.47 -0.15
N ALA A 90 2.22 -10.76 1.01
CA ALA A 90 2.09 -12.06 1.68
C ALA A 90 0.66 -12.35 2.19
N ILE A 91 -0.05 -11.34 2.72
CA ILE A 91 -1.47 -11.50 3.11
C ILE A 91 -2.33 -11.87 1.91
N TYR A 92 -2.05 -11.28 0.76
CA TYR A 92 -2.81 -11.56 -0.46
C TYR A 92 -2.59 -13.00 -0.96
N GLU A 93 -1.35 -13.48 -0.97
CA GLU A 93 -1.04 -14.87 -1.34
C GLU A 93 -1.77 -15.89 -0.45
N LEU A 94 -1.93 -15.61 0.85
CA LEU A 94 -2.69 -16.47 1.77
C LEU A 94 -4.20 -16.49 1.54
N ARG A 95 -4.76 -15.51 0.81
CA ARG A 95 -6.19 -15.44 0.49
C ARG A 95 -6.54 -16.19 -0.79
N LYS A 96 -5.56 -16.46 -1.65
CA LYS A 96 -5.73 -17.19 -2.92
C LYS A 96 -5.83 -18.69 -2.69
#